data_AF-A0A953UC44-F1
#
_entry.id   AF-A0A953UC44-F1
#
_cell.length_a   1.000
_cell.length_b   1.000
_cell.length_c   1.000
_cell.angle_alpha   90.00
_cell.angle_beta   90.00
_cell.angle_gamma   90.00
#
_symmetry.space_group_name_H-M   'P 1'
#
loop_
_entity.id
_entity.type
_entity.pdbx_description
1 polymer ?
#
loop_
_entity_poly.entity_id
_entity_poly.type
_entity_poly.pdbx_seq_one_letter_code
_entity_poly.pdbx_strand_id
1 'polypeptide(L)'
;MATFLLGAWIAGGIFMSVVSLLDLRAPAIVLSVPHPALEPMVKQIGAENMTLLLRHASAEISRFLLKKWELAELALGVALGACLFLGTQRRIFPLLLCGIMLTMVLFQYGVTAELVYRGKEIDFPPGSTAVGPTTRYLLLQQVYIGAEIMKYIAAAILTSFLFTFRTGRRRGKELHTLPADVSPVSD
;
A
#
# COMPACT_ATOMS: atom_id res chain seq x y z
N MET A 1 -0.27 1.87 -20.08
CA MET A 1 -1.45 1.70 -19.21
C MET A 1 -1.18 0.72 -18.08
N ALA A 2 -0.99 -0.59 -18.32
CA ALA A 2 -0.72 -1.55 -17.24
C ALA A 2 0.49 -1.21 -16.33
N THR A 3 1.62 -0.77 -16.91
CA THR A 3 2.80 -0.35 -16.12
C THR A 3 2.56 0.93 -15.30
N PHE A 4 1.71 1.83 -15.81
CA PHE A 4 1.33 3.05 -15.09
C PHE A 4 0.41 2.72 -13.91
N LEU A 5 -0.59 1.84 -14.12
CA LEU A 5 -1.47 1.36 -13.06
C LEU A 5 -0.70 0.62 -11.97
N LEU A 6 0.25 -0.24 -12.36
CA LEU A 6 1.12 -0.95 -11.41
C LEU A 6 2.01 0.03 -10.63
N GLY A 7 2.55 1.05 -11.29
CA GLY A 7 3.30 2.12 -10.63
C GLY A 7 2.45 2.92 -9.65
N ALA A 8 1.23 3.30 -10.05
CA ALA A 8 0.29 4.02 -9.18
C ALA A 8 -0.10 3.19 -7.95
N TRP A 9 -0.30 1.88 -8.13
CA TRP A 9 -0.56 0.94 -7.04
C TRP A 9 0.61 0.93 -6.04
N ILE A 10 1.84 0.69 -6.51
CA ILE A 10 3.03 0.65 -5.63
C ILE A 10 3.23 1.99 -4.93
N ALA A 11 3.16 3.10 -5.67
CA ALA A 11 3.37 4.44 -5.12
C ALA A 11 2.34 4.80 -4.04
N GLY A 12 1.06 4.48 -4.27
CA GLY A 12 0.03 4.75 -3.28
C GLY A 12 0.13 3.85 -2.04
N GLY A 13 0.59 2.60 -2.19
CA GLY A 13 0.86 1.74 -1.04
C GLY A 13 2.02 2.25 -0.17
N ILE A 14 3.10 2.72 -0.81
CA ILE A 14 4.21 3.38 -0.11
C ILE A 14 3.71 4.66 0.58
N PHE A 15 2.91 5.47 -0.11
CA PHE A 15 2.32 6.68 0.46
C PHE A 15 1.52 6.38 1.73
N MET A 16 0.65 5.37 1.71
CA MET A 16 -0.10 4.97 2.91
C MET A 16 0.77 4.41 4.04
N SER A 17 1.88 3.75 3.70
CA SER A 17 2.87 3.32 4.70
C SER A 17 3.49 4.54 5.40
N VAL A 18 3.80 5.61 4.66
CA VAL A 18 4.32 6.86 5.22
C VAL A 18 3.28 7.57 6.08
N VAL A 19 2.03 7.67 5.63
CA VAL A 19 0.92 8.24 6.42
C VAL A 19 0.78 7.53 7.76
N SER A 20 0.78 6.19 7.75
CA SER A 20 0.69 5.37 8.97
C SER A 20 1.85 5.63 9.94
N LEU A 21 3.06 5.90 9.43
CA LEU A 21 4.21 6.26 10.26
C LEU A 21 4.09 7.66 10.86
N LEU A 22 3.50 8.60 10.13
CA LEU A 22 3.27 9.97 10.60
C LEU A 22 2.21 10.02 11.70
N ASP A 23 1.16 9.21 11.62
CA ASP A 23 0.11 9.13 12.64
C ASP A 23 0.67 8.78 14.03
N LEU A 24 1.66 7.89 14.10
CA LEU A 24 2.31 7.52 15.35
C LEU A 24 3.06 8.70 16.02
N ARG A 25 3.51 9.66 15.21
CA ARG A 25 4.28 10.83 15.67
C ARG A 25 3.41 12.07 15.86
N ALA A 26 2.19 12.08 15.32
CA ALA A 26 1.33 13.26 15.30
C ALA A 26 1.08 13.87 16.69
N PRO A 27 0.77 13.11 17.77
CA PRO A 27 0.58 13.68 19.10
C PRO A 27 1.83 14.39 19.64
N ALA A 28 3.01 13.79 19.43
CA ALA A 28 4.28 14.35 19.88
C ALA A 28 4.68 15.61 19.10
N ILE A 29 4.34 15.69 17.81
CA ILE A 29 4.59 16.87 16.98
C ILE A 29 3.68 18.03 17.41
N VAL A 30 2.38 17.77 17.59
CA VAL A 30 1.41 18.80 17.98
C VAL A 30 1.72 19.37 19.37
N LEU A 31 2.19 18.53 20.29
CA LEU A 31 2.53 18.95 21.65
C LEU A 31 3.91 19.60 21.78
N SER A 32 4.81 19.39 20.82
CA SER A 32 6.15 20.02 20.85
C SER A 32 6.17 21.45 20.28
N VAL A 33 5.17 21.83 19.47
CA VAL A 33 4.97 23.20 18.98
C VAL A 33 3.51 23.63 19.23
N PRO A 34 3.11 23.80 20.51
CA PRO A 34 1.73 24.12 20.83
C PRO A 34 1.37 25.52 20.31
N HIS A 35 0.27 25.61 19.58
CA HIS A 35 -0.36 26.89 19.25
C HIS A 35 -0.76 27.61 20.57
N PRO A 36 -0.63 28.94 20.69
CA PRO A 36 -0.96 29.66 21.94
C PRO A 36 -2.40 29.43 22.43
N ALA A 37 -3.33 29.09 21.54
CA ALA A 37 -4.70 28.70 21.87
C ALA A 37 -4.82 27.32 22.55
N LEU A 38 -3.83 26.44 22.38
CA LEU A 38 -3.79 25.09 22.97
C LEU A 38 -3.20 25.09 24.39
N GLU A 39 -2.37 26.08 24.75
CA GLU A 39 -1.78 26.19 26.10
C GLU A 39 -2.81 26.15 27.25
N PRO A 40 -3.91 26.94 27.22
CA PRO A 40 -4.90 26.88 28.29
C PRO A 40 -5.63 25.52 28.34
N MET A 41 -5.87 24.90 27.18
CA MET A 41 -6.49 23.57 27.10
C MET A 41 -5.60 22.47 27.67
N VAL A 42 -4.30 22.49 27.37
CA VAL A 42 -3.32 21.55 27.91
C VAL A 42 -3.18 21.71 29.42
N LYS A 43 -3.19 22.95 29.93
CA LYS A 43 -3.15 23.22 31.38
C LYS A 43 -4.41 22.73 32.11
N GLN A 44 -5.58 22.79 31.47
CA GLN A 44 -6.85 22.37 32.07
C GLN A 44 -7.03 20.85 32.06
N ILE A 45 -6.66 20.17 30.96
CA ILE A 45 -6.92 18.74 30.74
C ILE A 45 -5.75 17.85 31.19
N GLY A 46 -4.53 18.42 31.22
CA GLY A 46 -3.29 17.69 31.48
C GLY A 46 -2.68 17.12 30.20
N ALA A 47 -1.34 17.16 30.12
CA ALA A 47 -0.59 16.74 28.92
C ALA A 47 -0.83 15.26 28.55
N GLU A 48 -0.97 14.38 29.53
CA GLU A 48 -1.20 12.94 29.30
C GLU A 48 -2.57 12.67 28.66
N ASN A 49 -3.63 13.26 29.21
CA ASN A 49 -4.99 13.11 28.67
C ASN A 49 -5.12 13.74 27.28
N MET A 50 -4.48 14.89 27.05
CA MET A 50 -4.43 15.52 25.73
C MET A 50 -3.69 14.63 24.71
N THR A 51 -2.60 13.99 25.13
CA THR A 51 -1.87 13.03 24.28
C THR A 51 -2.74 11.83 23.90
N LEU A 52 -3.51 11.29 24.85
CA LEU A 52 -4.44 10.19 24.59
C LEU A 52 -5.54 10.58 23.59
N LEU A 53 -6.13 11.76 23.75
CA LEU A 53 -7.16 12.28 22.83
C LEU A 53 -6.60 12.50 21.42
N LEU A 54 -5.44 13.14 21.31
CA LEU A 54 -4.77 13.36 20.02
C LEU A 54 -4.40 12.04 19.35
N ARG A 55 -3.93 11.05 20.13
CA ARG A 55 -3.62 9.70 19.62
C ARG A 55 -4.87 9.01 19.09
N HIS A 56 -5.99 9.08 19.83
CA HIS A 56 -7.25 8.51 19.39
C HIS A 56 -7.76 9.19 18.11
N ALA A 57 -7.74 10.52 18.05
CA ALA A 57 -8.18 11.26 16.86
C ALA A 57 -7.32 10.93 15.62
N SER A 58 -5.99 10.87 15.80
CA SER A 58 -5.06 10.45 14.73
C SER A 58 -5.34 9.02 14.27
N ALA A 59 -5.63 8.11 15.21
CA ALA A 59 -5.97 6.72 14.90
C ALA A 59 -7.29 6.63 14.10
N GLU A 60 -8.30 7.44 14.40
CA GLU A 60 -9.55 7.44 13.64
C GLU A 60 -9.36 7.92 12.19
N ILE A 61 -8.57 8.98 11.98
CA ILE A 61 -8.24 9.49 10.64
C ILE A 61 -7.47 8.43 9.85
N SER A 62 -6.48 7.79 10.48
CA SER A 62 -5.71 6.69 9.89
C SER A 62 -6.59 5.54 9.44
N ARG A 63 -7.50 5.08 10.31
CA ARG A 63 -8.46 4.01 10.01
C ARG A 63 -9.39 4.38 8.86
N PHE A 64 -9.82 5.63 8.77
CA PHE A 64 -10.64 6.12 7.65
C PHE A 64 -9.86 6.10 6.34
N LEU A 65 -8.64 6.64 6.33
CA LEU A 65 -7.77 6.66 5.16
C LEU A 65 -7.44 5.25 4.69
N LEU A 66 -7.12 4.34 5.60
CA LEU A 66 -6.81 2.95 5.31
C LEU A 66 -7.98 2.25 4.62
N LYS A 67 -9.21 2.38 5.14
CA LYS A 67 -10.42 1.81 4.51
C LYS A 67 -10.65 2.35 3.10
N LYS A 68 -10.45 3.66 2.90
CA LYS A 68 -10.58 4.28 1.56
C LYS A 68 -9.49 3.80 0.62
N TRP A 69 -8.28 3.61 1.13
CA TRP A 69 -7.16 3.09 0.38
C TRP A 69 -7.38 1.65 -0.09
N GLU A 70 -7.84 0.75 0.78
CA GLU A 70 -8.11 -0.64 0.40
C GLU A 70 -9.12 -0.74 -0.76
N LEU A 71 -10.14 0.12 -0.75
CA LEU A 71 -11.10 0.20 -1.85
C LEU A 71 -10.45 0.72 -3.14
N ALA A 72 -9.60 1.74 -3.04
CA ALA A 72 -8.84 2.26 -4.18
C ALA A 72 -7.87 1.20 -4.73
N GLU A 73 -7.25 0.41 -3.86
CA GLU A 73 -6.34 -0.67 -4.20
C GLU A 73 -7.06 -1.79 -4.97
N LEU A 74 -8.25 -2.17 -4.50
CA LEU A 74 -9.10 -3.14 -5.18
C LEU A 74 -9.52 -2.62 -6.57
N ALA A 75 -9.92 -1.35 -6.68
CA ALA A 75 -10.28 -0.74 -7.95
C ALA A 75 -9.09 -0.69 -8.92
N LEU A 76 -7.90 -0.31 -8.45
CA LEU A 76 -6.66 -0.32 -9.23
C LEU A 76 -6.29 -1.73 -9.69
N GLY A 77 -6.48 -2.73 -8.84
CA GLY A 77 -6.17 -4.11 -9.20
C GLY A 77 -7.11 -4.75 -10.19
N VAL A 78 -8.41 -4.45 -10.09
CA VAL A 78 -9.37 -4.86 -11.12
C VAL A 78 -9.05 -4.18 -12.45
N ALA A 79 -8.73 -2.88 -12.44
CA ALA A 79 -8.34 -2.15 -13.63
C ALA A 79 -7.03 -2.69 -14.26
N LEU A 80 -6.04 -3.02 -13.42
CA LEU A 80 -4.80 -3.65 -13.86
C LEU A 80 -5.06 -5.03 -14.48
N GLY A 81 -5.87 -5.85 -13.82
CA GLY A 81 -6.28 -7.17 -14.31
C GLY A 81 -6.99 -7.09 -15.66
N ALA A 82 -7.94 -6.16 -15.81
CA ALA A 82 -8.62 -5.91 -17.08
C ALA A 82 -7.64 -5.47 -18.19
N CYS A 83 -6.71 -4.56 -17.88
CA CYS A 83 -5.67 -4.14 -18.83
C CYS A 83 -4.76 -5.30 -19.24
N LEU A 84 -4.39 -6.19 -18.30
CA LEU A 84 -3.58 -7.36 -18.57
C LEU A 84 -4.34 -8.39 -19.40
N PHE A 85 -5.63 -8.62 -19.09
CA PHE A 85 -6.50 -9.52 -19.84
C PHE A 85 -6.66 -9.08 -21.30
N LEU A 86 -6.96 -7.81 -21.53
CA LEU A 86 -7.12 -7.23 -22.87
C LEU A 86 -5.79 -7.15 -23.64
N GLY A 87 -4.69 -6.79 -22.96
CA GLY A 87 -3.39 -6.56 -23.60
C GLY A 87 -2.51 -7.82 -23.76
N THR A 88 -2.76 -8.87 -22.97
CA THR A 88 -1.92 -10.07 -22.88
C THR A 88 -2.75 -11.32 -23.18
N GLN A 89 -3.33 -11.36 -24.39
CA GLN A 89 -4.17 -12.46 -24.90
C GLN A 89 -3.55 -13.88 -24.86
N ARG A 90 -2.25 -14.02 -24.56
CA ARG A 90 -1.56 -15.32 -24.60
C ARG A 90 -0.81 -15.75 -23.34
N ARG A 91 -0.74 -14.93 -22.28
CA ARG A 91 0.11 -15.26 -21.12
C ARG A 91 -0.68 -15.20 -19.83
N ILE A 92 -0.86 -16.37 -19.24
CA ILE A 92 -1.54 -16.55 -17.95
C ILE A 92 -0.70 -16.05 -16.77
N PHE A 93 0.63 -15.99 -16.91
CA PHE A 93 1.55 -15.62 -15.82
C PHE A 93 1.29 -14.21 -15.20
N PRO A 94 1.21 -13.11 -15.97
CA PRO A 94 0.90 -11.79 -15.39
C PRO A 94 -0.52 -11.69 -14.83
N LEU A 95 -1.48 -12.42 -15.42
CA LEU A 95 -2.84 -12.55 -14.88
C LEU A 95 -2.85 -13.27 -13.53
N LEU A 96 -2.06 -14.35 -13.39
CA LEU A 96 -1.90 -15.09 -12.14
C LEU A 96 -1.32 -14.20 -11.04
N LEU A 97 -0.24 -13.46 -11.33
CA LEU A 97 0.37 -12.54 -10.36
C LEU A 97 -0.61 -11.43 -9.93
N CYS A 98 -1.33 -10.84 -10.89
CA CYS A 98 -2.37 -9.85 -10.58
C CYS A 98 -3.50 -10.46 -9.72
N GLY A 99 -3.88 -11.70 -10.00
CA GLY A 99 -4.85 -12.46 -9.21
C GLY A 99 -4.37 -12.69 -7.78
N ILE A 100 -3.11 -13.12 -7.60
CA ILE A 100 -2.48 -13.28 -6.28
C ILE A 100 -2.52 -11.95 -5.51
N MET A 101 -2.10 -10.85 -6.15
CA MET A 101 -2.16 -9.52 -5.53
C MET A 101 -3.58 -9.15 -5.08
N LEU A 102 -4.59 -9.36 -5.94
CA LEU A 102 -6.00 -9.10 -5.60
C LEU A 102 -6.50 -9.98 -4.45
N THR A 103 -6.16 -11.27 -4.44
CA THR A 103 -6.52 -12.15 -3.32
C THR A 103 -5.89 -11.69 -2.01
N MET A 104 -4.66 -11.17 -2.04
CA MET A 104 -4.03 -10.59 -0.86
C MET A 104 -4.73 -9.32 -0.38
N VAL A 105 -5.17 -8.44 -1.28
CA VAL A 105 -5.97 -7.26 -0.91
C VAL A 105 -7.28 -7.66 -0.24
N LEU A 106 -7.97 -8.68 -0.77
CA LEU A 106 -9.21 -9.18 -0.16
C LEU A 106 -8.97 -9.79 1.22
N PHE A 107 -7.88 -10.53 1.39
CA PHE A 107 -7.47 -11.05 2.68
C PHE A 107 -7.18 -9.92 3.67
N GLN A 108 -6.43 -8.89 3.25
CA GLN A 108 -6.11 -7.72 4.05
C GLN A 108 -7.36 -6.95 4.47
N TYR A 109 -8.35 -6.79 3.59
CA TYR A 109 -9.60 -6.13 3.91
C TYR A 109 -10.32 -6.74 5.14
N GLY A 110 -10.30 -8.07 5.26
CA GLY A 110 -10.84 -8.77 6.44
C GLY A 110 -9.99 -8.56 7.69
N VAL A 111 -8.66 -8.65 7.57
CA VAL A 111 -7.72 -8.44 8.69
C VAL A 111 -7.77 -7.00 9.19
N THR A 112 -7.93 -6.03 8.29
CA THR A 112 -8.01 -4.60 8.61
C THR A 112 -9.29 -4.28 9.37
N ALA A 113 -10.43 -4.87 9.01
CA ALA A 113 -11.66 -4.68 9.78
C ALA A 113 -11.49 -5.12 11.24
N GLU A 114 -10.82 -6.26 11.45
CA GLU A 114 -10.51 -6.81 12.76
C GLU A 114 -9.47 -5.94 13.52
N LEU A 115 -8.44 -5.44 12.83
CA LEU A 115 -7.46 -4.49 13.37
C LEU A 115 -8.11 -3.19 13.83
N VAL A 116 -9.03 -2.64 13.03
CA VAL A 116 -9.78 -1.42 13.36
C VAL A 116 -10.68 -1.64 14.58
N TYR A 117 -11.33 -2.81 14.66
CA TYR A 117 -12.18 -3.17 15.78
C TYR A 117 -11.35 -3.31 17.08
N ARG A 118 -10.31 -4.16 17.06
CA ARG A 118 -9.45 -4.41 18.24
C ARG A 118 -8.59 -3.21 18.60
N GLY A 119 -8.24 -2.36 17.63
CA GLY A 119 -7.52 -1.11 17.87
C GLY A 119 -8.28 -0.18 18.81
N LYS A 120 -9.61 -0.15 18.74
CA LYS A 120 -10.44 0.67 19.64
C LYS A 120 -10.39 0.19 21.09
N GLU A 121 -10.20 -1.12 21.30
CA GLU A 121 -10.12 -1.71 22.64
C GLU A 121 -8.83 -1.33 23.38
N ILE A 122 -7.76 -0.97 22.64
CA ILE A 122 -6.45 -0.60 23.21
C ILE A 122 -6.19 0.91 23.24
N ASP A 123 -7.12 1.73 22.71
CA ASP A 123 -6.93 3.18 22.61
C ASP A 123 -6.93 3.87 24.00
N PHE A 124 -7.66 3.32 24.97
CA PHE A 124 -7.79 3.85 26.33
C PHE A 124 -7.49 2.81 27.42
N PRO A 125 -7.00 3.22 28.61
CA PRO A 125 -6.91 2.34 29.79
C PRO A 125 -8.31 1.82 30.19
N PRO A 126 -8.42 0.57 30.71
CA PRO A 126 -7.35 -0.38 31.04
C PRO A 126 -6.83 -1.21 29.84
N GLY A 127 -7.43 -1.08 28.66
CA GLY A 127 -7.09 -1.87 27.47
C GLY A 127 -5.66 -1.65 26.99
N SER A 128 -5.18 -0.40 27.05
CA SER A 128 -3.79 -0.05 26.70
C SER A 128 -2.74 -0.64 27.65
N THR A 129 -3.14 -1.07 28.85
CA THR A 129 -2.26 -1.64 29.88
C THR A 129 -2.42 -3.16 30.02
N ALA A 130 -3.43 -3.74 29.37
CA ALA A 130 -3.70 -5.17 29.43
C ALA A 130 -2.83 -5.92 28.40
N VAL A 131 -2.06 -6.90 28.88
CA VAL A 131 -1.14 -7.69 28.04
C VAL A 131 -1.89 -8.52 26.98
N GLY A 132 -3.06 -9.07 27.33
CA GLY A 132 -3.86 -9.92 26.44
C GLY A 132 -4.36 -9.22 25.16
N PRO A 133 -5.17 -8.14 25.27
CA PRO A 133 -5.66 -7.37 24.12
C PRO A 133 -4.52 -6.81 23.25
N THR A 134 -3.48 -6.26 23.88
CA THR A 134 -2.31 -5.68 23.20
C THR A 134 -1.56 -6.73 22.38
N THR A 135 -1.32 -7.92 22.93
CA THR A 135 -0.61 -9.00 22.21
C THR A 135 -1.38 -9.46 20.96
N ARG A 136 -2.71 -9.61 21.07
CA ARG A 136 -3.55 -10.02 19.95
C ARG A 136 -3.53 -8.99 18.82
N TYR A 137 -3.58 -7.71 19.17
CA TYR A 137 -3.45 -6.62 18.22
C TYR A 137 -2.10 -6.66 17.48
N LEU A 138 -1.00 -6.85 18.22
CA LEU A 138 0.35 -6.93 17.63
C LEU A 138 0.50 -8.13 16.68
N LEU A 139 -0.06 -9.29 17.03
CA LEU A 139 -0.06 -10.46 16.15
C LEU A 139 -0.83 -10.18 14.84
N LEU A 140 -2.01 -9.56 14.93
CA LEU A 140 -2.77 -9.16 13.74
C LEU A 140 -1.99 -8.18 12.88
N GLN A 141 -1.30 -7.22 13.51
CA GLN A 141 -0.48 -6.24 12.81
C GLN A 141 0.69 -6.91 12.08
N GLN A 142 1.34 -7.90 12.69
CA GLN A 142 2.40 -8.69 12.03
C GLN A 142 1.88 -9.46 10.82
N VAL A 143 0.70 -10.08 10.92
CA VAL A 143 0.06 -10.78 9.79
C VAL A 143 -0.24 -9.81 8.65
N TYR A 144 -0.78 -8.63 8.97
CA TYR A 144 -1.05 -7.59 7.98
C TYR A 144 0.22 -7.13 7.26
N ILE A 145 1.30 -6.84 8.00
CA ILE A 145 2.59 -6.42 7.45
C ILE A 145 3.20 -7.52 6.57
N GLY A 146 3.11 -8.78 7.00
CA GLY A 146 3.59 -9.92 6.21
C GLY A 146 2.87 -10.04 4.86
N ALA A 147 1.55 -9.90 4.87
CA ALA A 147 0.75 -9.89 3.63
C ALA A 147 1.13 -8.71 2.72
N GLU A 148 1.37 -7.53 3.30
CA GLU A 148 1.78 -6.34 2.56
C GLU A 148 3.13 -6.53 1.85
N ILE A 149 4.11 -7.12 2.54
CA ILE A 149 5.44 -7.43 1.98
C ILE A 149 5.31 -8.41 0.81
N MET A 150 4.54 -9.49 0.98
CA MET A 150 4.34 -10.49 -0.07
C MET A 150 3.68 -9.89 -1.31
N LYS A 151 2.73 -8.98 -1.13
CA LYS A 151 2.09 -8.22 -2.21
C LYS A 151 3.09 -7.35 -2.97
N TYR A 152 3.99 -6.65 -2.26
CA TYR A 152 5.06 -5.88 -2.93
C TYR A 152 6.05 -6.75 -3.69
N ILE A 153 6.39 -7.93 -3.16
CA ILE A 153 7.24 -8.89 -3.88
C ILE A 153 6.56 -9.32 -5.19
N ALA A 154 5.27 -9.68 -5.15
CA ALA A 154 4.51 -10.01 -6.35
C ALA A 154 4.45 -8.84 -7.36
N ALA A 155 4.24 -7.62 -6.87
CA ALA A 155 4.24 -6.41 -7.69
C ALA A 155 5.61 -6.13 -8.35
N ALA A 156 6.71 -6.36 -7.61
CA ALA A 156 8.07 -6.22 -8.11
C ALA A 156 8.38 -7.26 -9.21
N ILE A 157 7.98 -8.52 -9.00
CA ILE A 157 8.11 -9.59 -10.00
C ILE A 157 7.32 -9.23 -11.26
N LEU A 158 6.07 -8.77 -11.11
CA LEU A 158 5.23 -8.35 -12.23
C LEU A 158 5.84 -7.16 -12.98
N THR A 159 6.41 -6.19 -12.26
CA THR A 159 7.10 -5.04 -12.85
C THR A 159 8.31 -5.47 -13.68
N SER A 160 9.17 -6.31 -13.11
CA SER A 160 10.36 -6.85 -13.80
C SER A 160 9.99 -7.65 -15.05
N PHE A 161 8.93 -8.47 -14.96
CA PHE A 161 8.38 -9.21 -16.08
C PHE A 161 7.92 -8.26 -17.20
N LEU A 162 7.04 -7.29 -16.88
CA LEU A 162 6.52 -6.36 -17.88
C LEU A 162 7.63 -5.51 -18.54
N PHE A 163 8.66 -5.14 -17.78
CA PHE A 163 9.79 -4.39 -18.31
C PHE A 163 10.58 -5.22 -19.32
N THR A 164 11.03 -6.42 -18.95
CA THR A 164 11.84 -7.32 -19.80
C THR A 164 11.15 -7.68 -21.11
N PHE A 165 9.84 -7.94 -21.08
CA PHE A 165 9.09 -8.31 -22.29
C PHE A 165 8.74 -7.13 -23.20
N ARG A 166 8.66 -5.91 -22.66
CA ARG A 166 8.44 -4.70 -23.47
C ARG A 166 9.69 -4.36 -24.29
N THR A 167 10.88 -4.59 -23.75
CA THR A 167 12.17 -4.38 -24.45
C THR A 167 12.33 -5.35 -25.63
N GLY A 168 11.94 -6.62 -25.47
CA GLY A 168 11.98 -7.61 -26.55
C GLY A 168 11.10 -7.27 -27.76
N ARG A 169 9.91 -6.69 -27.52
CA ARG A 169 8.98 -6.31 -28.61
C ARG A 169 9.44 -5.09 -29.42
N ARG A 170 10.26 -4.21 -28.85
CA ARG A 170 10.89 -3.08 -29.58
C ARG A 170 12.07 -3.56 -30.44
N ARG A 171 12.92 -4.42 -29.89
CA ARG A 171 14.13 -4.92 -30.58
C ARG A 171 13.81 -5.75 -31.84
N GLY A 172 12.70 -6.50 -31.84
CA GLY A 172 12.24 -7.22 -33.03
C GLY A 172 11.68 -6.34 -34.15
N LYS A 173 11.29 -5.09 -33.86
CA LYS A 173 10.83 -4.13 -34.89
C LYS A 173 12.00 -3.44 -35.58
N GLU A 174 13.12 -3.20 -34.89
CA GLU A 174 14.31 -2.56 -35.50
C GLU A 174 15.06 -3.50 -36.46
N LEU A 175 15.06 -4.80 -36.20
CA LEU A 175 15.74 -5.77 -37.08
C LEU A 175 15.02 -5.98 -38.42
N HIS A 176 13.71 -5.69 -38.48
CA HIS A 176 12.90 -5.80 -39.70
C HIS A 176 12.92 -4.53 -40.56
N THR A 177 13.50 -3.43 -40.08
CA THR A 177 13.64 -2.18 -40.83
C THR A 177 15.02 -1.97 -41.43
N LEU A 178 15.95 -2.91 -41.25
CA LEU A 178 17.21 -2.90 -41.99
C LEU A 178 16.95 -3.41 -43.42
N PRO A 179 17.08 -2.58 -44.46
CA PRO A 179 17.00 -3.07 -45.82
C PRO A 179 18.10 -4.11 -46.03
N ALA A 180 17.69 -5.31 -46.44
CA ALA A 180 18.57 -6.37 -46.90
C ALA A 180 19.11 -6.02 -48.31
N ASP A 181 19.81 -4.89 -48.41
CA ASP A 181 20.46 -4.45 -49.64
C ASP A 181 21.92 -4.11 -49.36
N VAL A 182 22.73 -5.17 -49.30
CA VAL A 182 24.14 -5.08 -49.64
C VAL A 182 24.42 -6.31 -50.52
N SER A 183 24.14 -6.17 -51.81
CA SER A 183 24.67 -7.10 -52.82
C SER A 183 26.21 -7.02 -52.84
N PRO A 184 26.92 -8.14 -53.05
CA PRO A 184 28.37 -8.11 -53.16
C PRO A 184 28.78 -7.45 -54.47
N VAL A 185 29.53 -6.35 -54.38
CA VAL A 185 30.26 -5.80 -55.53
C VAL A 185 31.39 -6.78 -55.85
N SER A 186 31.23 -7.52 -56.94
CA SER A 186 32.29 -8.26 -57.60
C SER A 186 32.99 -7.32 -58.57
N ASP A 187 34.25 -7.00 -58.30
CA ASP A 187 35.27 -6.60 -59.29
C ASP A 187 36.60 -7.27 -58.89
#